data_AF-A0A2V8AXY9-F1
#
_entry.id   AF-A0A2V8AXY9-F1
#
_cell.length_a   1.000
_cell.length_b   1.000
_cell.length_c   1.000
_cell.angle_alpha   90.00
_cell.angle_beta   90.00
_cell.angle_gamma   90.00
#
_symmetry.space_group_name_H-M   'P 1'
#
loop_
_entity.id
_entity.type
_entity.pdbx_description
1 polymer ?
#
loop_
_entity_poly.entity_id
_entity_poly.type
_entity_poly.pdbx_seq_one_letter_code
_entity_poly.pdbx_strand_id
1 'polypeptide(L)'
;MNATKEFAALLIVALVAAACGRDQDRPIKDRLRASEPLTEDDIARAFDAVGRAMSGKAPRVKHGALMRQLDEQERAQLFNVLGDPRGLADAGLRAVDGAMVRGVRAPATSPQSEIEATGTVWIDVSSLLPRRYEFTYAMPGFGDTAFDLVFENTP
;
A
#
# COMPACT_ATOMS: atom_id res chain seq x y z
N MET A 1 -46.37 11.70 -24.64
CA MET A 1 -46.07 10.91 -23.41
C MET A 1 -44.83 10.05 -23.68
N ASN A 2 -43.60 10.55 -23.52
CA ASN A 2 -42.37 9.74 -23.63
C ASN A 2 -41.19 10.34 -22.82
N ALA A 3 -41.12 11.66 -22.63
CA ALA A 3 -40.04 12.30 -21.88
C ALA A 3 -39.94 11.87 -20.39
N THR A 4 -41.06 11.61 -19.73
CA THR A 4 -41.07 11.24 -18.30
C THR A 4 -40.58 9.82 -18.02
N LYS A 5 -40.66 8.91 -18.99
CA LYS A 5 -40.14 7.53 -18.86
C LYS A 5 -38.63 7.47 -19.07
N GLU A 6 -38.10 8.27 -20.00
CA GLU A 6 -36.65 8.34 -20.27
C GLU A 6 -35.87 8.98 -19.12
N PHE A 7 -36.41 10.04 -18.50
CA PHE A 7 -35.80 10.66 -17.31
C PHE A 7 -35.76 9.73 -16.10
N ALA A 8 -36.83 8.95 -15.87
CA ALA A 8 -36.85 7.98 -14.78
C ALA A 8 -35.84 6.84 -15.00
N ALA A 9 -35.68 6.37 -16.24
CA ALA A 9 -34.69 5.35 -16.57
C ALA A 9 -33.25 5.85 -16.37
N LEU A 10 -32.94 7.07 -16.78
CA LEU A 10 -31.61 7.69 -16.57
C LEU A 10 -31.28 7.92 -15.10
N LEU A 11 -32.27 8.33 -14.28
CA LEU A 11 -32.06 8.53 -12.85
C LEU A 11 -31.77 7.20 -12.13
N ILE A 12 -32.46 6.12 -12.52
CA ILE A 12 -32.25 4.78 -11.95
C ILE A 12 -30.87 4.23 -12.33
N VAL A 13 -30.41 4.43 -13.56
CA VAL A 13 -29.06 4.01 -13.99
C VAL A 13 -27.97 4.78 -13.22
N ALA A 14 -28.16 6.09 -12.99
CA ALA A 14 -27.23 6.89 -12.18
C ALA A 14 -27.22 6.47 -10.69
N LEU A 15 -28.38 6.12 -10.12
CA LEU A 15 -28.50 5.61 -8.75
C LEU A 15 -27.90 4.20 -8.56
N VAL A 16 -28.02 3.33 -9.57
CA VAL A 16 -27.39 1.99 -9.56
C VAL A 16 -25.87 2.10 -9.76
N ALA A 17 -25.39 3.03 -10.59
CA ALA A 17 -23.96 3.33 -10.71
C ALA A 17 -23.36 3.90 -9.40
N ALA A 18 -24.09 4.77 -8.70
CA ALA A 18 -23.68 5.29 -7.39
C ALA A 18 -23.70 4.23 -6.28
N ALA A 19 -24.61 3.24 -6.35
CA ALA A 19 -24.67 2.12 -5.42
C ALA A 19 -23.64 1.00 -5.71
N CYS A 20 -23.23 0.83 -6.97
CA CYS A 20 -22.12 -0.04 -7.38
C CYS A 20 -20.74 0.61 -7.22
N GLY A 21 -20.65 1.94 -7.08
CA GLY A 21 -19.41 2.67 -6.73
C GLY A 21 -19.01 2.52 -5.24
N ARG A 22 -19.62 1.58 -4.53
CA ARG A 22 -19.44 1.33 -3.10
C ARG A 22 -18.07 0.70 -2.86
N ASP A 23 -17.08 1.56 -2.57
CA ASP A 23 -15.70 1.25 -2.17
C ASP A 23 -15.23 -0.10 -2.72
N GLN A 24 -14.91 -0.14 -4.02
CA GLN A 24 -14.46 -1.34 -4.73
C GLN A 24 -13.31 -2.06 -3.99
N ASP A 25 -12.57 -1.34 -3.16
CA ASP A 25 -11.44 -1.82 -2.40
C ASP A 25 -11.83 -2.31 -0.99
N ARG A 26 -13.10 -2.24 -0.59
CA ARG A 26 -13.58 -2.74 0.70
C ARG A 26 -13.23 -4.21 0.94
N PRO A 27 -13.42 -5.14 -0.01
CA PRO A 27 -13.05 -6.55 0.22
C PRO A 27 -11.57 -6.71 0.56
N ILE A 28 -10.67 -5.97 -0.11
CA ILE A 28 -9.24 -6.06 0.16
C ILE A 28 -8.87 -5.36 1.47
N LYS A 29 -9.50 -4.22 1.81
CA LYS A 29 -9.31 -3.58 3.13
C LYS A 29 -9.72 -4.51 4.27
N ASP A 30 -10.86 -5.18 4.14
CA ASP A 30 -11.33 -6.15 5.13
C ASP A 30 -10.37 -7.34 5.23
N ARG A 31 -9.85 -7.82 4.09
CA ARG A 31 -8.86 -8.89 4.06
C ARG A 31 -7.54 -8.51 4.73
N LEU A 32 -7.01 -7.32 4.45
CA LEU A 32 -5.79 -6.81 5.08
C LEU A 32 -5.95 -6.65 6.59
N ARG A 33 -7.16 -6.35 7.07
CA ARG A 33 -7.49 -6.19 8.50
C ARG A 33 -7.64 -7.52 9.24
N ALA A 34 -7.85 -8.62 8.53
CA ALA A 34 -8.08 -9.94 9.10
C ALA A 34 -6.78 -10.55 9.67
N SER A 35 -6.86 -11.27 10.79
CA SER A 35 -5.68 -11.81 11.48
C SER A 35 -4.97 -12.92 10.71
N GLU A 36 -5.67 -13.60 9.81
CA GLU A 36 -5.15 -14.71 9.03
C GLU A 36 -4.02 -14.24 8.10
N PRO A 37 -2.94 -15.03 7.94
CA PRO A 37 -1.86 -14.73 7.00
C PRO A 37 -2.36 -14.48 5.59
N LEU A 38 -1.81 -13.50 4.88
CA LEU A 38 -2.20 -13.24 3.49
C LEU A 38 -1.74 -14.39 2.58
N THR A 39 -2.58 -14.77 1.62
CA THR A 39 -2.17 -15.63 0.52
C THR A 39 -1.44 -14.82 -0.56
N GLU A 40 -0.80 -15.50 -1.51
CA GLU A 40 -0.18 -14.84 -2.67
C GLU A 40 -1.22 -14.04 -3.49
N ASP A 41 -2.41 -14.60 -3.70
CA ASP A 41 -3.52 -13.91 -4.36
C ASP A 41 -4.00 -12.67 -3.58
N ASP A 42 -4.00 -12.73 -2.25
CA ASP A 42 -4.34 -11.58 -1.41
C ASP A 42 -3.31 -10.46 -1.59
N ILE A 43 -2.02 -10.81 -1.64
CA ILE A 43 -0.92 -9.84 -1.84
C ILE A 43 -1.02 -9.21 -3.23
N ALA A 44 -1.23 -10.00 -4.28
CA ALA A 44 -1.41 -9.47 -5.64
C ALA A 44 -2.58 -8.49 -5.72
N ARG A 45 -3.74 -8.83 -5.15
CA ARG A 45 -4.90 -7.92 -5.10
C ARG A 45 -4.64 -6.67 -4.25
N ALA A 46 -3.90 -6.80 -3.15
CA ALA A 46 -3.50 -5.66 -2.33
C ALA A 46 -2.63 -4.68 -3.14
N PHE A 47 -1.70 -5.20 -3.94
CA PHE A 47 -0.81 -4.41 -4.78
C PHE A 47 -1.55 -3.66 -5.89
N ASP A 48 -2.52 -4.32 -6.54
CA ASP A 48 -3.40 -3.65 -7.50
C ASP A 48 -4.15 -2.47 -6.86
N ALA A 49 -4.64 -2.68 -5.63
CA ALA A 49 -5.37 -1.64 -4.90
C ALA A 49 -4.45 -0.52 -4.41
N VAL A 50 -3.23 -0.85 -3.97
CA VAL A 50 -2.17 0.13 -3.65
C VAL A 50 -1.81 0.96 -4.88
N GLY A 51 -1.61 0.33 -6.04
CA GLY A 51 -1.32 1.02 -7.30
C GLY A 51 -2.42 2.02 -7.67
N ARG A 52 -3.69 1.64 -7.52
CA ARG A 52 -4.83 2.57 -7.68
C ARG A 52 -4.81 3.70 -6.65
N ALA A 53 -4.57 3.39 -5.38
CA ALA A 53 -4.55 4.38 -4.30
C ALA A 53 -3.42 5.41 -4.44
N MET A 54 -2.27 4.97 -4.94
CA MET A 54 -1.08 5.77 -5.25
C MET A 54 -1.20 6.55 -6.57
N SER A 55 -2.14 6.20 -7.44
CA SER A 55 -2.26 6.83 -8.76
C SER A 55 -2.45 8.35 -8.61
N GLY A 56 -1.62 9.12 -9.32
CA GLY A 56 -1.60 10.57 -9.27
C GLY A 56 -1.00 11.17 -7.98
N LYS A 57 -0.42 10.36 -7.08
CA LYS A 57 0.22 10.82 -5.83
C LYS A 57 1.69 10.40 -5.80
N ALA A 58 2.56 11.33 -5.44
CA ALA A 58 3.97 11.03 -5.23
C ALA A 58 4.24 10.74 -3.74
N PRO A 59 4.86 9.61 -3.39
CA PRO A 59 5.30 9.38 -2.03
C PRO A 59 6.36 10.41 -1.62
N ARG A 60 6.33 10.81 -0.36
CA ARG A 60 7.33 11.65 0.31
C ARG A 60 7.74 10.97 1.61
N VAL A 61 8.98 11.24 2.05
CA VAL A 61 9.46 10.80 3.35
C VAL A 61 9.18 11.86 4.39
N LYS A 62 8.66 11.43 5.54
CA LYS A 62 8.55 12.26 6.74
C LYS A 62 9.84 12.14 7.57
N HIS A 63 10.48 13.27 7.84
CA HIS A 63 11.66 13.35 8.70
C HIS A 63 11.41 14.40 9.79
N GLY A 64 10.99 13.95 10.97
CA GLY A 64 10.51 14.83 12.03
C GLY A 64 9.30 15.65 11.59
N ALA A 65 9.43 16.98 11.60
CA ALA A 65 8.38 17.90 11.13
C ALA A 65 8.44 18.19 9.61
N LEU A 66 9.48 17.72 8.92
CA LEU A 66 9.71 18.01 7.51
C LEU A 66 9.23 16.87 6.62
N MET A 67 8.79 17.25 5.41
CA MET A 67 8.50 16.31 4.33
C MET A 67 9.48 16.57 3.19
N ARG A 68 10.07 15.52 2.64
CA ARG A 68 10.96 15.60 1.49
C ARG A 68 10.64 14.53 0.47
N GLN A 69 11.10 14.73 -0.76
CA GLN A 69 11.07 13.66 -1.75
C GLN A 69 11.95 12.48 -1.29
N LEU A 70 11.56 11.28 -1.70
CA LEU A 70 12.43 10.11 -1.60
C LEU A 70 13.68 10.39 -2.42
N ASP A 71 14.85 10.06 -1.87
CA ASP A 71 16.06 10.02 -2.69
C ASP A 71 16.03 8.80 -3.63
N GLU A 72 17.05 8.67 -4.47
CA GLU A 72 17.11 7.58 -5.45
C GLU A 72 17.16 6.20 -4.79
N GLN A 73 17.86 6.07 -3.67
CA GLN A 73 18.02 4.81 -2.96
C GLN A 73 16.73 4.40 -2.26
N GLU A 74 16.09 5.31 -1.53
CA GLU A 74 14.80 5.08 -0.86
C GLU A 74 13.71 4.72 -1.87
N ARG A 75 13.71 5.41 -3.01
CA ARG A 75 12.78 5.12 -4.11
C ARG A 75 13.03 3.70 -4.64
N ALA A 76 14.27 3.35 -4.95
CA ALA A 76 14.59 2.00 -5.42
C ALA A 76 14.18 0.94 -4.41
N GLN A 77 14.46 1.14 -3.12
CA GLN A 77 14.09 0.23 -2.05
C GLN A 77 12.56 0.03 -1.92
N LEU A 78 11.80 1.13 -1.89
CA LEU A 78 10.34 1.08 -1.83
C LEU A 78 9.75 0.35 -3.05
N PHE A 79 10.20 0.72 -4.25
CA PHE A 79 9.64 0.17 -5.49
C PHE A 79 10.17 -1.23 -5.83
N ASN A 80 11.28 -1.69 -5.25
CA ASN A 80 11.68 -3.10 -5.32
C ASN A 80 10.64 -4.00 -4.65
N VAL A 81 10.06 -3.57 -3.53
CA VAL A 81 8.98 -4.32 -2.88
C VAL A 81 7.68 -4.15 -3.64
N LEU A 82 7.34 -2.92 -4.05
CA LEU A 82 6.05 -2.61 -4.70
C LEU A 82 5.95 -3.04 -6.18
N GLY A 83 7.09 -3.34 -6.82
CA GLY A 83 7.16 -3.55 -8.27
C GLY A 83 6.78 -4.95 -8.76
N ASP A 84 6.92 -5.98 -7.92
CA ASP A 84 6.57 -7.36 -8.26
C ASP A 84 5.95 -8.07 -7.05
N PRO A 85 4.66 -8.46 -7.11
CA PRO A 85 4.01 -9.15 -6.00
C PRO A 85 4.47 -10.61 -5.82
N ARG A 86 5.20 -11.19 -6.78
CA ARG A 86 5.59 -12.61 -6.75
C ARG A 86 6.68 -12.86 -5.71
N GLY A 87 6.53 -13.94 -4.95
CA GLY A 87 7.50 -14.34 -3.93
C GLY A 87 7.53 -13.42 -2.70
N LEU A 88 6.56 -12.51 -2.58
CA LEU A 88 6.39 -11.69 -1.39
C LEU A 88 5.70 -12.50 -0.29
N ALA A 89 6.09 -12.22 0.95
CA ALA A 89 5.55 -12.84 2.14
C ALA A 89 4.77 -11.82 2.98
N ASP A 90 3.77 -12.31 3.70
CA ASP A 90 3.08 -11.54 4.70
C ASP A 90 3.96 -11.32 5.94
N ALA A 91 4.13 -10.05 6.32
CA ALA A 91 4.86 -9.65 7.54
C ALA A 91 3.93 -9.39 8.73
N GLY A 92 2.62 -9.62 8.56
CA GLY A 92 1.62 -9.55 9.61
C GLY A 92 1.02 -8.17 9.83
N LEU A 93 0.15 -8.08 10.84
CA LEU A 93 -0.56 -6.88 11.25
C LEU A 93 0.11 -6.21 12.44
N ARG A 94 0.19 -4.88 12.42
CA ARG A 94 0.54 -4.09 13.61
C ARG A 94 -0.01 -2.67 13.56
N ALA A 95 -0.04 -2.03 14.73
CA ALA A 95 -0.25 -0.59 14.81
C ALA A 95 1.07 0.16 14.57
N VAL A 96 1.04 1.16 13.70
CA VAL A 96 2.09 2.18 13.54
C VAL A 96 1.40 3.51 13.69
N ASP A 97 1.89 4.44 14.53
CA ASP A 97 1.35 5.79 14.70
C ASP A 97 -0.20 5.89 14.66
N GLY A 98 -0.86 5.04 15.45
CA GLY A 98 -2.32 5.01 15.57
C GLY A 98 -3.12 4.45 14.37
N ALA A 99 -2.47 4.05 13.27
CA ALA A 99 -3.14 3.37 12.17
C ALA A 99 -2.76 1.89 12.10
N MET A 100 -3.69 1.10 11.60
CA MET A 100 -3.47 -0.33 11.39
C MET A 100 -2.83 -0.55 10.03
N VAL A 101 -1.69 -1.24 10.03
CA VAL A 101 -0.90 -1.53 8.84
C VAL A 101 -0.71 -3.02 8.65
N ARG A 102 -0.74 -3.48 7.40
CA ARG A 102 -0.37 -4.85 7.02
C ARG A 102 0.96 -4.80 6.27
N GLY A 103 1.93 -5.58 6.73
CA GLY A 103 3.26 -5.62 6.13
C GLY A 103 3.33 -6.63 5.00
N VAL A 104 3.96 -6.26 3.89
CA VAL A 104 4.36 -7.18 2.82
C VAL A 104 5.87 -7.10 2.69
N ARG A 105 6.53 -8.27 2.68
CA ARG A 105 7.98 -8.42 2.76
C ARG A 105 8.53 -9.06 1.50
N ALA A 106 9.61 -8.47 0.98
CA ALA A 106 10.43 -9.04 -0.07
C ALA A 106 11.84 -9.38 0.47
N PRO A 107 12.53 -10.38 -0.10
CA PRO A 107 13.98 -10.42 -0.06
C PRO A 107 14.54 -9.10 -0.58
N ALA A 108 15.56 -8.56 0.08
CA ALA A 108 16.22 -7.34 -0.35
C ALA A 108 17.70 -7.59 -0.60
N THR A 109 18.23 -6.97 -1.66
CA THR A 109 19.66 -7.02 -1.94
C THR A 109 20.39 -6.19 -0.89
N SER A 110 21.20 -6.88 -0.09
CA SER A 110 22.07 -6.25 0.89
C SER A 110 23.27 -5.57 0.22
N PRO A 111 23.61 -4.32 0.58
CA PRO A 111 24.88 -3.71 0.23
C PRO A 111 26.10 -4.54 0.69
N GLN A 112 25.94 -5.32 1.76
CA GLN A 112 26.89 -6.34 2.22
C GLN A 112 26.41 -7.69 1.71
N SER A 113 26.88 -8.10 0.54
CA SER A 113 26.42 -9.28 -0.20
C SER A 113 26.44 -10.61 0.56
N GLU A 114 27.15 -10.67 1.69
CA GLU A 114 27.26 -11.86 2.56
C GLU A 114 26.12 -11.99 3.57
N ILE A 115 25.25 -10.97 3.71
CA ILE A 115 24.21 -10.92 4.73
C ILE A 115 22.85 -10.82 4.06
N GLU A 116 21.95 -11.74 4.39
CA GLU A 116 20.56 -11.67 3.96
C GLU A 116 19.87 -10.42 4.54
N ALA A 117 19.04 -9.77 3.72
CA ALA A 117 18.25 -8.64 4.14
C ALA A 117 16.82 -8.74 3.60
N THR A 118 15.90 -8.05 4.25
CA THR A 118 14.50 -8.00 3.87
C THR A 118 14.01 -6.56 3.82
N GLY A 119 13.18 -6.27 2.82
CA GLY A 119 12.46 -5.01 2.70
C GLY A 119 10.99 -5.26 3.02
N THR A 120 10.42 -4.53 3.96
CA THR A 120 9.01 -4.62 4.34
C THR A 120 8.31 -3.30 4.07
N VAL A 121 7.26 -3.32 3.26
CA VAL A 121 6.35 -2.19 3.08
C VAL A 121 5.12 -2.40 3.95
N TRP A 122 4.85 -1.45 4.83
CA TRP A 122 3.69 -1.42 5.71
C TRP A 122 2.58 -0.60 5.07
N ILE A 123 1.51 -1.26 4.64
CA ILE A 123 0.37 -0.68 3.94
C ILE A 123 -0.71 -0.32 4.96
N ASP A 124 -1.15 0.93 4.98
CA ASP A 124 -2.29 1.34 5.81
C ASP A 124 -3.58 0.67 5.31
N VAL A 125 -4.24 -0.07 6.21
CA VAL A 125 -5.40 -0.90 5.86
C VAL A 125 -6.61 -0.06 5.43
N SER A 126 -6.70 1.21 5.85
CA SER A 126 -7.84 2.07 5.56
C SER A 126 -7.67 2.83 4.25
N SER A 127 -6.48 3.38 4.03
CA SER A 127 -6.16 4.20 2.85
C SER A 127 -5.53 3.43 1.71
N LEU A 128 -5.01 2.22 1.97
CA LEU A 128 -4.23 1.40 1.03
C LEU A 128 -2.94 2.06 0.54
N LEU A 129 -2.50 3.12 1.22
CA LEU A 129 -1.25 3.78 0.93
C LEU A 129 -0.13 3.15 1.78
N PRO A 130 1.08 2.96 1.21
CA PRO A 130 2.26 2.67 1.98
C PRO A 130 2.44 3.74 3.07
N ARG A 131 2.75 3.32 4.30
CA ARG A 131 2.94 4.24 5.42
C ARG A 131 4.35 4.20 5.98
N ARG A 132 5.02 3.06 5.85
CA ARG A 132 6.39 2.88 6.33
C ARG A 132 7.10 1.83 5.49
N TYR A 133 8.38 2.07 5.26
CA TYR A 133 9.29 1.06 4.74
C TYR A 133 10.30 0.71 5.82
N GLU A 134 10.65 -0.57 5.91
CA GLU A 134 11.70 -1.07 6.79
C GLU A 134 12.62 -1.99 6.01
N PHE A 135 13.92 -1.70 6.08
CA PHE A 135 14.98 -2.58 5.62
C PHE A 135 15.65 -3.17 6.86
N THR A 136 15.71 -4.50 6.91
CA THR A 136 16.23 -5.23 8.07
C THR A 136 17.20 -6.30 7.61
N TYR A 137 18.40 -6.28 8.16
CA TYR A 137 19.36 -7.38 8.01
C TYR A 137 18.92 -8.58 8.85
N ALA A 138 19.21 -9.79 8.38
CA ALA A 138 19.01 -11.01 9.17
C ALA A 138 19.86 -11.01 10.46
N MET A 139 21.00 -10.29 10.44
CA MET A 139 21.83 -10.08 11.63
C MET A 139 21.59 -8.67 12.20
N PRO A 140 21.27 -8.53 13.51
CA PRO A 140 21.10 -7.24 14.14
C PRO A 140 22.38 -6.38 14.12
N GLY A 141 22.21 -5.05 14.00
CA GLY A 141 23.31 -4.09 14.16
C GLY A 141 24.10 -3.73 12.89
N PHE A 142 23.68 -4.24 11.72
CA PHE A 142 24.36 -4.01 10.43
C PHE A 142 23.83 -2.80 9.65
N GLY A 143 22.92 -2.01 10.26
CA GLY A 143 22.42 -0.76 9.69
C GLY A 143 21.01 -0.87 9.14
N ASP A 144 20.07 -1.40 9.93
CA ASP A 144 18.65 -1.36 9.60
C ASP A 144 18.20 0.07 9.32
N THR A 145 17.37 0.25 8.30
CA THR A 145 16.80 1.56 7.96
C THR A 145 15.29 1.49 7.99
N ALA A 146 14.67 2.60 8.38
CA ALA A 146 13.24 2.76 8.30
C ALA A 146 12.89 4.20 7.95
N PHE A 147 11.88 4.39 7.13
CA PHE A 147 11.34 5.70 6.80
C PHE A 147 9.83 5.66 6.67
N ASP A 148 9.19 6.72 7.16
CA ASP A 148 7.74 6.88 7.10
C ASP A 148 7.34 7.64 5.83
N LEU A 149 6.29 7.15 5.18
CA LEU A 149 5.78 7.64 3.92
C LEU A 149 4.53 8.48 4.14
N VAL A 150 4.48 9.60 3.44
CA VAL A 150 3.32 10.49 3.37
C VAL A 150 2.98 10.76 1.92
N PHE A 151 1.69 10.88 1.64
CA PHE A 151 1.15 11.14 0.31
C PHE A 151 0.31 12.39 0.39
N GLU A 152 0.67 13.41 -0.37
CA GLU A 152 -0.14 14.60 -0.53
C GLU A 152 -1.17 14.36 -1.65
N ASN A 153 -2.37 14.89 -1.49
CA ASN A 153 -3.28 15.03 -2.63
C ASN A 153 -2.69 16.13 -3.50
N THR A 154 -2.34 15.77 -4.74
CA THR A 154 -2.01 16.76 -5.76
C THR A 154 -3.24 17.66 -5.95
N PRO A 155 -3.13 18.99 -5.75
CA PRO A 155 -4.26 19.90 -5.83
C PRO A 155 -4.90 19.94 -7.22
#